data_AF-A0A0L8M1L8-F1
#
_entry.id   AF-A0A0L8M1L8-F1
#
_cell.length_a   1.000
_cell.length_b   1.000
_cell.length_c   1.000
_cell.angle_alpha   90.00
_cell.angle_beta   90.00
_cell.angle_gamma   90.00
#
_symmetry.space_group_name_H-M   'P 1'
#
loop_
_entity.id
_entity.type
_entity.pdbx_description
1 polymer ?
#
loop_
_entity_poly.entity_id
_entity_poly.type
_entity_poly.pdbx_seq_one_letter_code
_entity_poly.pdbx_strand_id
1 'polypeptide(L)' 'MTMRVTIRHSWRGDLTVDLVAPDGTYYRLKDSSYWNWSDDVVDTYTVNTSAKSANGLWMLRVQDATKNDSGYIDTFRLAF' A
#
# COMPACT_ATOMS: atom_id res chain seq x y z
N MET A 1 -6.66 12.32 -4.25
CA MET A 1 -6.70 10.91 -4.67
C MET A 1 -7.04 10.04 -3.48
N THR A 2 -7.95 9.09 -3.65
CA THR A 2 -8.16 8.00 -2.68
C THR A 2 -7.65 6.69 -3.24
N MET A 3 -6.99 5.91 -2.40
CA MET A 3 -6.47 4.59 -2.72
C MET A 3 -7.10 3.58 -1.76
N ARG A 4 -7.71 2.54 -2.30
CA ARG A 4 -8.26 1.42 -1.53
C ARG A 4 -7.47 0.17 -1.83
N VAL A 5 -7.13 -0.57 -0.78
CA VAL A 5 -6.37 -1.80 -0.92
C VAL A 5 -6.90 -2.88 0.00
N THR A 6 -6.86 -4.10 -0.52
CA THR A 6 -7.04 -5.33 0.25
C THR A 6 -5.81 -6.18 -0.01
N ILE A 7 -5.06 -6.48 1.05
CA ILE A 7 -3.91 -7.39 1.02
C ILE A 7 -4.23 -8.49 2.03
N ARG A 8 -4.22 -9.74 1.57
CA ARG A 8 -4.31 -10.88 2.47
C ARG A 8 -2.92 -11.22 2.98
N HIS A 9 -2.74 -11.27 4.30
CA HIS A 9 -1.45 -11.56 4.93
C HIS A 9 -1.66 -12.04 6.36
N SER A 10 -0.95 -13.10 6.77
CA SER A 10 -1.03 -13.65 8.13
C SER A 10 -0.45 -12.72 9.21
N TRP A 11 0.34 -11.72 8.82
CA TRP A 11 0.83 -10.69 9.74
C TRP A 11 0.98 -9.33 9.06
N ARG A 12 0.02 -8.43 9.24
CA ARG A 12 0.02 -7.12 8.55
C ARG A 12 1.14 -6.19 9.00
N GLY A 13 1.68 -6.43 10.20
CA GLY A 13 2.80 -5.68 10.76
C GLY A 13 4.07 -5.76 9.90
N ASP A 14 4.20 -6.76 9.06
CA ASP A 14 5.41 -6.98 8.28
C ASP A 14 5.46 -6.13 7.01
N LEU A 15 4.28 -5.67 6.59
CA LEU A 15 4.10 -5.00 5.32
C LEU A 15 4.43 -3.50 5.43
N THR A 16 5.31 -3.07 4.53
CA THR A 16 5.38 -1.68 4.08
C THR A 16 4.57 -1.53 2.79
N VAL A 17 3.73 -0.50 2.72
CA VAL A 17 2.87 -0.22 1.57
C VAL A 17 3.12 1.20 1.06
N ASP A 18 3.51 1.30 -0.20
CA ASP A 18 3.75 2.55 -0.91
C ASP A 18 2.86 2.67 -2.15
N LEU A 19 2.35 3.87 -2.42
CA LEU A 19 1.84 4.26 -3.73
C LEU A 19 2.96 4.93 -4.51
N VAL A 20 3.19 4.50 -5.74
CA VAL A 20 4.19 5.08 -6.65
C VAL A 20 3.48 5.86 -7.74
N ALA A 21 3.79 7.15 -7.83
CA ALA A 21 3.30 8.03 -8.88
C ALA A 21 3.97 7.76 -10.23
N PRO A 22 3.38 8.23 -11.35
CA PRO A 22 3.95 8.04 -12.69
C PRO A 22 5.36 8.61 -12.86
N ASP A 23 5.74 9.59 -12.05
CA ASP A 23 7.07 10.21 -12.04
C ASP A 23 8.08 9.49 -11.11
N GLY A 24 7.69 8.37 -10.50
CA GLY A 24 8.52 7.60 -9.56
C GLY A 24 8.48 8.10 -8.12
N THR A 25 7.71 9.14 -7.80
CA THR A 25 7.55 9.60 -6.41
C THR A 25 6.84 8.53 -5.58
N TYR A 26 7.41 8.20 -4.41
CA TYR A 26 6.78 7.28 -3.45
C TYR A 26 5.95 8.05 -2.41
N TYR A 27 4.79 7.50 -2.10
CA TYR A 27 3.94 7.91 -0.99
C TYR A 27 3.79 6.74 -0.03
N ARG A 28 4.41 6.83 1.15
CA ARG A 28 4.24 5.84 2.23
C ARG A 28 2.80 5.89 2.73
N LEU A 29 2.08 4.78 2.57
CA LEU A 29 0.71 4.63 3.03
C LEU A 29 0.67 3.93 4.40
N LYS A 30 1.54 2.94 4.58
CA LYS A 30 1.68 2.18 5.81
C LYS A 30 3.13 1.74 6.00
N ASP A 31 3.63 1.95 7.21
CA ASP A 31 4.90 1.38 7.67
C ASP A 31 4.70 -0.03 8.24
N SER A 32 5.78 -0.82 8.19
CA SER A 32 5.89 -2.04 8.99
C SER A 32 5.90 -1.68 10.47
N SER A 33 5.24 -2.49 11.30
CA SER A 33 5.26 -2.37 12.75
C SER A 33 5.17 -3.75 13.37
N TYR A 34 6.22 -4.14 14.09
CA TYR A 34 6.28 -5.41 14.83
C TYR A 34 5.10 -5.59 15.79
N TRP A 35 4.58 -4.49 16.33
CA TRP A 35 3.48 -4.48 17.29
C TRP A 35 2.09 -4.56 16.64
N ASN A 36 2.01 -4.64 15.32
CA ASN A 36 0.74 -4.76 14.59
C ASN A 36 0.54 -6.22 14.14
N TRP A 37 0.13 -7.04 15.09
CA TRP A 37 -0.03 -8.50 15.01
C TRP A 37 -1.38 -8.95 14.44
N SER A 38 -2.12 -8.06 13.80
CA SER A 38 -3.38 -8.43 13.12
C SER A 38 -3.13 -8.96 11.72
N ASP A 39 -4.08 -9.73 11.21
CA ASP A 39 -4.07 -10.20 9.82
C ASP A 39 -4.55 -9.09 8.89
N ASP A 40 -4.16 -9.21 7.61
CA ASP A 40 -4.65 -8.45 6.47
C ASP A 40 -4.46 -6.92 6.50
N VAL A 41 -4.48 -6.30 5.32
CA VAL A 41 -4.58 -4.85 5.18
C VAL A 41 -5.83 -4.56 4.37
N VAL A 42 -6.87 -4.05 5.03
CA VAL A 42 -8.11 -3.61 4.40
C VAL A 42 -8.31 -2.13 4.72
N ASP A 43 -7.69 -1.28 3.90
CA ASP A 43 -7.57 0.15 4.22
C ASP A 43 -7.94 1.05 3.03
N THR A 44 -8.31 2.27 3.37
CA THR A 44 -8.47 3.39 2.44
C THR A 44 -7.54 4.52 2.85
N TYR A 45 -6.66 4.94 1.95
CA TYR A 45 -5.73 6.04 2.15
C TYR A 45 -6.15 7.24 1.31
N THR A 46 -6.03 8.43 1.89
CA THR A 46 -6.15 9.68 1.15
C THR A 46 -4.75 10.23 0.93
N VAL A 47 -4.36 10.39 -0.33
CA VAL A 47 -3.04 10.89 -0.70
C VAL A 47 -3.21 12.25 -1.36
N ASN A 48 -2.46 13.24 -0.85
CA ASN A 48 -2.38 14.54 -1.50
C ASN A 48 -1.44 14.46 -2.71
N THR A 49 -2.05 14.34 -3.90
CA THR A 49 -1.37 14.27 -5.19
C THR A 49 -1.65 15.49 -6.05
N SER A 50 -2.09 16.61 -5.48
CA SER A 50 -2.54 17.78 -6.24
C SER A 50 -1.43 18.41 -7.11
N ALA A 51 -0.16 18.23 -6.71
CA ALA A 51 1.01 18.67 -7.46
C ALA A 51 1.47 17.65 -8.54
N LYS A 52 0.78 16.51 -8.70
CA LYS A 52 1.15 15.45 -9.64
C LYS A 52 0.11 15.33 -10.74
N SER A 53 0.56 14.98 -11.95
CA SER A 53 -0.34 14.57 -13.03
C SER A 53 -1.09 13.30 -12.61
N ALA A 54 -2.42 13.33 -12.69
CA ALA A 54 -3.24 12.12 -12.53
C ALA A 54 -2.98 11.11 -13.67
N ASN A 55 -2.65 11.61 -14.86
CA ASN A 55 -2.36 10.78 -16.03
C ASN A 55 -1.01 10.07 -15.88
N GLY A 56 -1.01 8.78 -16.20
CA GLY A 56 0.18 7.93 -16.21
C GLY A 56 -0.02 6.62 -15.44
N LEU A 57 1.05 5.83 -15.36
CA LEU A 57 1.03 4.57 -14.64
C LEU A 57 1.24 4.82 -13.14
N TRP A 58 0.21 4.53 -12.35
CA TRP A 58 0.33 4.45 -10.89
C TRP A 58 0.57 3.01 -10.48
N MET A 59 1.47 2.79 -9.54
CA MET A 59 1.82 1.45 -9.07
C MET A 59 1.61 1.32 -7.56
N LEU A 60 1.19 0.14 -7.13
CA LEU A 60 1.24 -0.26 -5.74
C LEU A 60 2.53 -1.05 -5.51
N ARG A 61 3.31 -0.67 -4.49
CA ARG A 61 4.46 -1.44 -4.02
C ARG A 61 4.18 -1.94 -2.61
N VAL A 62 4.20 -3.25 -2.45
CA VAL A 62 4.10 -3.93 -1.15
C VAL A 62 5.40 -4.67 -0.91
N GLN A 63 5.99 -4.47 0.27
CA GLN A 63 7.18 -5.18 0.71
C GLN A 63 6.86 -5.89 2.01
N ASP A 64 7.02 -7.20 2.01
CA ASP A 64 7.08 -8.00 3.23
C ASP A 64 8.54 -8.05 3.69
N ALA A 65 8.82 -7.49 4.85
CA ALA A 65 10.17 -7.30 5.37
C ALA A 65 10.60 -8.40 6.36
N THR A 66 9.69 -9.29 6.76
CA THR A 66 9.97 -10.35 7.72
C THR A 66 9.92 -11.71 7.02
N LYS A 67 10.17 -12.77 7.79
CA LYS A 67 10.16 -14.15 7.28
C LYS A 67 9.03 -14.89 7.99
N ASN A 68 8.54 -15.95 7.34
CA ASN A 68 7.57 -16.95 7.82
C ASN A 68 6.09 -16.61 7.57
N ASP A 69 5.76 -15.34 7.39
CA ASP A 69 4.45 -14.92 6.93
C ASP A 69 4.41 -14.77 5.41
N SER A 70 3.21 -14.86 4.84
CA SER A 70 3.04 -14.71 3.40
C SER A 70 1.60 -14.33 3.06
N GLY A 71 1.42 -13.87 1.82
CA GLY A 71 0.12 -13.44 1.35
C GLY A 71 0.13 -12.93 -0.08
N TYR A 72 -0.92 -12.20 -0.44
CA TYR A 72 -1.10 -11.66 -1.78
C TYR A 72 -1.95 -10.39 -1.77
N ILE A 73 -1.78 -9.57 -2.79
CA ILE A 73 -2.64 -8.41 -3.04
C ILE A 73 -3.94 -8.93 -3.66
N ASP A 74 -5.05 -8.72 -2.97
CA ASP A 74 -6.37 -9.14 -3.41
C ASP A 74 -7.03 -8.04 -4.25
N THR A 75 -7.04 -6.80 -3.74
CA THR A 75 -7.56 -5.65 -4.51
C THR A 75 -6.72 -4.40 -4.38
N PHE A 76 -6.62 -3.65 -5.48
CA PHE A 76 -6.02 -2.32 -5.54
C PHE A 76 -6.90 -1.43 -6.42
N ARG A 77 -7.37 -0.31 -5.88
CA ARG A 77 -8.22 0.65 -6.59
C ARG A 77 -7.79 2.08 -6.31
N LEU A 78 -7.77 2.89 -7.37
CA LEU A 78 -7.54 4.32 -7.31
C LEU A 78 -8.80 5.05 -7.75
N ALA A 79 -9.14 6.12 -7.04
CA ALA A 79 -10.16 7.08 -7.44
C ALA A 79 -9.61 8.49 -7.30
N PHE A 80 -9.73 9.26 -8.39
CA PHE A 80 -9.18 10.61 -8.54
C PHE A 80 -10.17 11.67 -8.09
#